data_AF-A0A2M8FPX8-F1
#
_entry.id   AF-A0A2M8FPX8-F1
#
_cell.length_a   1.000
_cell.length_b   1.000
_cell.length_c   1.000
_cell.angle_alpha   90.00
_cell.angle_beta   90.00
_cell.angle_gamma   90.00
#
_symmetry.space_group_name_H-M   'P 1'
#
loop_
_entity.id
_entity.type
_entity.pdbx_description
1 polymer ?
#
loop_
_entity_poly.entity_id
_entity_poly.type
_entity_poly.pdbx_seq_one_letter_code
_entity_poly.pdbx_strand_id
1 'polypeptide(L)'
;MNIPTIISYVLGFFIAVFYAFGTRSYVLTDAIGTSFGSFVVELFWSILLFVAIMAFFRVLVFFINKIPLNFKKISIPIDILISRLIEIVVSIPQLFLIISIAAVVAKPSIFIVMVIIGLTTWTGIARFTRAEFLRIRNLEFIEAASALGYKELRIIVKHALPNALSPVLIAIAFGIASAILIESTLSFIGVGVPAETITWGSMLSKS
;
A
#
# COMPACT_ATOMS: atom_id res chain seq x y z
N MET A 1 17.45 -22.57 2.90
CA MET A 1 16.94 -22.03 4.17
C MET A 1 15.44 -22.23 4.21
N ASN A 2 14.88 -22.81 5.28
CA ASN A 2 13.44 -23.10 5.33
C ASN A 2 12.63 -21.79 5.45
N ILE A 3 11.41 -21.76 4.90
CA ILE A 3 10.53 -20.57 4.92
C ILE A 3 10.33 -20.00 6.35
N PRO A 4 10.08 -20.82 7.39
CA PRO A 4 9.95 -20.32 8.77
C PRO A 4 11.22 -19.63 9.28
N THR A 5 12.39 -20.14 8.86
CA THR A 5 13.68 -19.57 9.22
C THR A 5 13.88 -18.20 8.56
N ILE A 6 13.50 -18.06 7.29
CA ILE A 6 13.54 -16.76 6.58
C ILE A 6 12.62 -15.75 7.26
N ILE A 7 11.36 -16.12 7.47
CA ILE A 7 10.36 -15.22 8.08
C ILE A 7 10.82 -14.76 9.46
N SER A 8 11.27 -15.70 10.29
CA SER A 8 11.69 -15.38 11.65
C SER A 8 12.97 -14.53 11.72
N TYR A 9 13.92 -14.70 10.79
CA TYR A 9 15.09 -13.82 10.74
C TYR A 9 14.74 -12.43 10.24
N VAL A 10 13.86 -12.31 9.23
CA VAL A 10 13.38 -11.02 8.74
C VAL A 10 12.63 -10.28 9.84
N LEU A 11 11.67 -10.95 10.49
CA LEU A 11 10.90 -10.38 11.59
C LEU A 11 11.80 -10.01 12.77
N GLY A 12 12.68 -10.92 13.18
CA GLY A 12 13.62 -10.70 14.27
C GLY A 12 14.57 -9.55 14.01
N PHE A 13 15.03 -9.37 12.78
CA PHE A 13 15.87 -8.24 12.38
C PHE A 13 15.15 -6.90 12.56
N PHE A 14 13.93 -6.74 12.03
CA PHE A 14 13.18 -5.48 12.17
C PHE A 14 12.88 -5.16 13.63
N ILE A 15 12.50 -6.16 14.42
CA ILE A 15 12.24 -5.99 15.87
C ILE A 15 13.54 -5.61 16.59
N ALA A 16 14.65 -6.27 16.28
CA ALA A 16 15.95 -5.97 16.88
C ALA A 16 16.39 -4.54 16.57
N VAL A 17 16.26 -4.08 15.32
CA VAL A 17 16.60 -2.70 14.93
C VAL A 17 15.71 -1.69 15.66
N PHE A 18 14.40 -1.94 15.71
CA PHE A 18 13.44 -1.04 16.35
C PHE A 18 13.75 -0.83 17.84
N TYR A 19 13.98 -1.91 18.60
CA TYR A 19 14.23 -1.81 20.05
C TYR A 19 15.67 -1.43 20.40
N ALA A 20 16.66 -1.87 19.62
CA ALA A 20 18.06 -1.56 19.90
C ALA A 20 18.42 -0.11 19.56
N PHE A 21 17.84 0.43 18.49
CA PHE A 21 18.23 1.74 17.96
C PHE A 21 17.05 2.71 17.87
N GLY A 22 15.87 2.25 17.46
CA GLY A 22 14.69 3.12 17.33
C GLY A 22 14.24 3.71 18.67
N THR A 23 13.91 2.85 19.64
CA THR A 23 13.45 3.28 20.97
C THR A 23 14.55 3.92 21.81
N ARG A 24 15.82 3.62 21.51
CA ARG A 24 17.00 4.19 22.20
C ARG A 24 17.65 5.36 21.46
N SER A 25 17.02 5.85 20.39
CA SER A 25 17.54 6.97 19.59
C SER A 25 17.79 8.23 20.41
N TYR A 26 16.89 8.55 21.35
CA TYR A 26 17.04 9.69 22.26
C TYR A 26 18.29 9.54 23.16
N VAL A 27 18.44 8.37 23.81
CA VAL A 27 19.58 8.08 24.69
C VAL A 27 20.90 8.11 23.94
N LEU A 28 20.94 7.57 22.72
CA LEU A 28 22.12 7.61 21.86
C LEU A 28 22.47 9.05 21.45
N THR A 29 21.46 9.88 21.18
CA THR A 29 21.65 11.29 20.79
C THR A 29 22.14 12.13 21.97
N ASP A 30 21.58 11.92 23.16
CA ASP A 30 22.01 12.57 24.40
C ASP A 30 23.46 12.21 24.76
N ALA A 31 23.80 10.92 24.64
CA ALA A 31 25.15 10.42 24.92
C ALA A 31 26.24 10.97 23.99
N ILE A 32 25.89 11.35 22.75
CA ILE A 32 26.79 12.06 21.81
C ILE A 32 27.06 13.48 22.30
N GLY A 33 26.06 14.14 22.88
CA GLY A 33 26.17 15.51 23.40
C GLY A 33 27.00 15.62 24.68
N THR A 34 27.08 14.54 25.47
CA THR A 34 27.79 14.55 26.76
C THR A 34 29.28 14.20 26.63
N SER A 35 29.62 13.08 25.98
CA SER A 35 31.02 12.68 25.77
C SER A 35 31.14 11.53 24.78
N PHE A 36 32.31 11.39 24.14
CA PHE A 36 32.58 10.22 23.29
C PHE A 36 32.50 8.89 24.06
N GLY A 37 32.92 8.87 25.33
CA GLY A 37 32.89 7.67 26.17
C GLY A 37 31.45 7.20 26.46
N SER A 38 30.56 8.10 26.83
CA SER A 38 29.13 7.79 27.06
C SER A 38 28.47 7.25 25.80
N PHE A 39 28.77 7.82 24.63
CA PHE A 39 28.25 7.31 23.36
C PHE A 39 28.68 5.87 23.10
N VAL A 40 29.96 5.53 23.32
CA VAL A 40 30.46 4.16 23.13
C VAL A 40 29.77 3.17 24.06
N VAL A 41 29.56 3.54 25.32
CA VAL A 41 28.85 2.67 26.29
C VAL A 41 27.40 2.45 25.89
N GLU A 42 26.68 3.51 25.51
CA GLU A 42 25.28 3.39 25.09
C GLU A 42 25.14 2.58 23.79
N LEU A 43 26.04 2.80 22.84
CA LEU A 43 26.11 2.03 21.60
C LEU A 43 26.38 0.56 21.87
N PHE A 44 27.28 0.24 22.81
CA PHE A 44 27.55 -1.14 23.21
C PHE A 44 26.29 -1.83 23.76
N TRP A 45 25.56 -1.17 24.66
CA TRP A 45 24.29 -1.69 25.15
C TRP A 45 23.27 -1.89 24.03
N SER A 46 23.24 -1.01 23.02
CA SER A 46 22.32 -1.14 21.88
C SER A 46 22.69 -2.35 21.01
N ILE A 47 23.97 -2.55 20.73
CA ILE A 47 24.47 -3.72 20.00
C ILE A 47 24.18 -5.00 20.80
N LEU A 48 24.38 -5.00 22.12
CA LEU A 48 24.10 -6.15 22.97
C LEU A 48 22.61 -6.52 22.92
N LEU A 49 21.72 -5.54 22.99
CA LEU A 49 20.28 -5.74 22.89
C LEU A 49 19.88 -6.28 21.52
N PHE A 50 20.47 -5.76 20.44
CA PHE A 50 20.26 -6.27 19.09
C PHE A 50 20.66 -7.75 18.97
N VAL A 51 21.84 -8.11 19.46
CA VAL A 51 22.34 -9.50 19.44
C VAL A 51 21.47 -10.40 20.31
N ALA A 52 21.03 -9.94 21.49
CA ALA A 52 20.16 -10.70 22.38
C ALA A 52 18.81 -11.02 21.71
N ILE A 53 18.18 -10.04 21.04
CA ILE A 53 16.94 -10.27 20.28
C ILE A 53 17.19 -11.25 19.14
N MET A 54 18.27 -11.07 18.37
CA MET A 54 18.60 -12.00 17.27
C MET A 54 18.87 -13.43 17.77
N ALA A 55 19.53 -13.59 18.91
CA ALA A 55 19.74 -14.88 19.55
C ALA A 55 18.43 -15.52 20.01
N PHE A 56 17.51 -14.74 20.59
CA PHE A 56 16.17 -15.20 20.95
C PHE A 56 15.40 -15.72 19.73
N PHE A 57 15.37 -14.96 18.63
CA PHE A 57 14.73 -15.40 17.39
C PHE A 57 15.37 -16.67 16.81
N ARG A 58 16.70 -16.81 16.92
CA ARG A 58 17.40 -18.04 16.50
C ARG A 58 16.99 -19.26 17.33
N VAL A 59 16.87 -19.10 18.65
CA VAL A 59 16.40 -20.17 19.55
C VAL A 59 14.94 -20.51 19.25
N LEU A 60 14.09 -19.52 19.02
CA LEU A 60 12.69 -19.70 18.66
C LEU A 60 12.54 -20.49 17.34
N VAL A 61 13.35 -20.18 16.32
CA VAL A 61 13.38 -20.94 15.06
C VAL A 61 13.81 -22.39 15.27
N PHE A 62 14.78 -22.63 16.15
CA PHE A 62 15.22 -23.99 16.46
C PHE A 62 14.07 -24.85 17.00
N PHE A 63 13.22 -24.30 17.88
CA PHE A 63 12.03 -24.98 18.36
C PHE A 63 10.96 -25.15 17.28
N ILE A 64 10.70 -24.10 16.48
CA ILE A 64 9.70 -24.15 15.40
C ILE A 64 10.07 -25.21 14.35
N ASN A 65 11.35 -25.32 13.99
CA ASN A 65 11.81 -26.29 12.99
C ASN A 65 11.72 -27.76 13.47
N LYS A 66 11.61 -28.00 14.79
CA LYS A 66 11.35 -29.35 15.32
C LYS A 66 9.89 -29.77 15.17
N ILE A 67 8.98 -28.82 14.99
CA ILE A 67 7.58 -29.12 14.76
C ILE A 67 7.43 -29.46 13.26
N PRO A 68 6.89 -30.64 12.90
CA PRO A 68 6.65 -31.00 11.51
C PRO A 68 5.48 -30.19 10.96
N LEU A 69 5.75 -28.92 10.66
CA LEU A 69 4.79 -28.02 10.04
C LEU A 69 4.74 -28.37 8.56
N ASN A 70 3.74 -29.17 8.19
CA ASN A 70 3.47 -29.51 6.80
C ASN A 70 2.86 -28.28 6.10
N PHE A 71 3.70 -27.31 5.75
CA PHE A 71 3.28 -26.15 4.98
C PHE A 71 2.90 -26.61 3.58
N LYS A 72 1.60 -26.88 3.38
CA LYS A 72 1.04 -27.01 2.03
C LYS A 72 1.39 -25.73 1.30
N LYS A 73 1.98 -25.83 0.10
CA LYS A 73 2.36 -24.67 -0.72
C LYS A 73 1.08 -23.93 -1.10
N ILE A 74 0.69 -22.94 -0.31
CA ILE A 74 -0.47 -22.10 -0.60
C ILE A 74 -0.05 -21.15 -1.72
N SER A 75 -0.59 -21.33 -2.91
CA SER A 75 -0.50 -20.31 -3.96
C SER A 75 -1.36 -19.13 -3.52
N ILE A 76 -0.73 -18.02 -3.14
CA ILE A 76 -1.47 -16.79 -2.86
C ILE A 76 -1.91 -16.22 -4.21
N PRO A 77 -3.22 -16.18 -4.53
CA PRO A 77 -3.68 -15.58 -5.76
C PRO A 77 -3.37 -14.09 -5.76
N ILE A 78 -2.91 -13.57 -6.89
CA ILE A 78 -2.64 -12.14 -7.08
C ILE A 78 -3.88 -11.28 -6.75
N ASP A 79 -5.08 -11.81 -7.05
CA ASP A 79 -6.36 -11.20 -6.68
C ASP A 79 -6.49 -10.92 -5.17
N ILE A 80 -6.03 -11.85 -4.32
CA ILE A 80 -6.07 -11.67 -2.86
C ILE A 80 -5.10 -10.56 -2.45
N LEU A 81 -3.88 -10.54 -2.99
CA LEU A 81 -2.90 -9.50 -2.66
C LEU A 81 -3.42 -8.10 -3.02
N ILE A 82 -3.97 -7.94 -4.22
CA ILE A 82 -4.54 -6.66 -4.67
C ILE A 82 -5.74 -6.28 -3.79
N SER A 83 -6.61 -7.23 -3.45
CA SER A 83 -7.76 -6.97 -2.58
C SER A 83 -7.32 -6.52 -1.18
N ARG A 84 -6.28 -7.12 -0.59
CA ARG A 84 -5.73 -6.68 0.69
C ARG A 84 -5.11 -5.29 0.63
N LEU A 85 -4.41 -4.97 -0.45
CA LEU A 85 -3.86 -3.64 -0.64
C LEU A 85 -4.98 -2.59 -0.77
N ILE A 86 -6.06 -2.91 -1.48
CA ILE A 86 -7.26 -2.07 -1.54
C ILE A 86 -7.87 -1.86 -0.14
N GLU A 87 -8.02 -2.92 0.66
CA GLU A 87 -8.56 -2.83 2.02
C GLU A 87 -7.71 -1.90 2.90
N ILE A 88 -6.38 -1.98 2.81
CA ILE A 88 -5.47 -1.09 3.55
C ILE A 88 -5.70 0.37 3.15
N VAL A 89 -5.76 0.68 1.86
CA VAL A 89 -5.96 2.06 1.38
C VAL A 89 -7.33 2.61 1.80
N VAL A 90 -8.39 1.80 1.67
CA VAL A 90 -9.77 2.21 1.99
C VAL A 90 -10.04 2.26 3.51
N SER A 91 -9.20 1.61 4.32
CA SER A 91 -9.32 1.66 5.79
C SER A 91 -9.05 3.07 6.35
N ILE A 92 -8.33 3.91 5.61
CA ILE A 92 -8.01 5.27 5.99
C ILE A 92 -9.02 6.22 5.31
N PRO A 93 -9.66 7.14 6.04
CA PRO A 93 -10.50 8.17 5.45
C PRO A 93 -9.75 8.93 4.34
N GLN A 94 -10.36 8.98 3.14
CA GLN A 94 -9.66 9.41 1.92
C GLN A 94 -9.08 10.82 2.02
N LEU A 95 -9.86 11.80 2.50
CA LEU A 95 -9.38 13.18 2.64
C LEU A 95 -8.19 13.27 3.61
N PHE A 96 -8.22 12.52 4.71
CA PHE A 96 -7.11 12.49 5.67
C PHE A 96 -5.85 11.92 5.01
N LEU A 97 -5.98 10.81 4.27
CA LEU A 97 -4.85 10.22 3.56
C LEU A 97 -4.24 11.22 2.56
N ILE A 98 -5.07 11.91 1.78
CA ILE A 98 -4.60 12.89 0.79
C ILE A 98 -3.90 14.08 1.48
N ILE A 99 -4.49 14.64 2.53
CA ILE A 99 -3.90 15.77 3.27
C ILE A 99 -2.59 15.36 3.94
N SER A 100 -2.52 14.17 4.55
CA SER A 100 -1.29 13.67 5.17
C SER A 100 -0.16 13.50 4.16
N ILE A 101 -0.45 12.96 2.97
CA ILE A 101 0.57 12.84 1.91
C ILE A 101 0.98 14.22 1.40
N ALA A 102 0.01 15.11 1.15
CA ALA A 102 0.26 16.46 0.66
C ALA A 102 1.10 17.30 1.65
N ALA A 103 0.92 17.11 2.96
CA ALA A 103 1.66 17.84 4.00
C ALA A 103 3.17 17.53 4.02
N VAL A 104 3.57 16.34 3.56
CA VAL A 104 5.00 15.93 3.50
C VAL A 104 5.67 16.41 2.20
N VAL A 105 4.88 16.87 1.22
CA VAL A 105 5.40 17.37 -0.05
C VAL A 105 5.92 18.79 0.12
N ALA A 106 7.24 18.97 0.02
CA ALA A 106 7.89 20.28 0.19
C ALA A 106 7.51 21.32 -0.89
N LYS A 107 7.17 20.89 -2.10
CA LYS A 107 6.77 21.78 -3.22
C LYS A 107 5.47 21.29 -3.83
N PRO A 108 4.31 21.76 -3.34
CA PRO A 108 3.02 21.36 -3.87
C PRO A 108 2.88 21.80 -5.33
N SER A 109 2.33 20.92 -6.17
CA SER A 109 1.98 21.23 -7.55
C SER A 109 0.69 20.52 -7.94
N ILE A 110 -0.03 21.06 -8.92
CA ILE A 110 -1.26 20.43 -9.44
C ILE A 110 -0.99 18.99 -9.91
N PHE A 111 0.20 18.73 -10.48
CA PHE A 111 0.59 17.39 -10.89
C PHE A 111 0.71 16.43 -9.70
N ILE A 112 1.33 16.87 -8.60
CA ILE A 112 1.44 16.05 -7.39
C ILE A 112 0.06 15.78 -6.79
N VAL A 113 -0.82 16.78 -6.75
CA VAL A 113 -2.21 16.60 -6.28
C VAL A 113 -2.95 15.59 -7.16
N MET A 114 -2.86 15.69 -8.49
CA MET A 114 -3.45 14.72 -9.42
C MET A 114 -2.93 13.29 -9.17
N VAL A 115 -1.62 13.13 -8.96
CA VAL A 115 -1.02 11.82 -8.66
C VAL A 115 -1.54 11.27 -7.32
N ILE A 116 -1.61 12.09 -6.28
CA ILE A 116 -2.11 11.66 -4.96
C ILE A 116 -3.59 11.24 -5.07
N ILE A 117 -4.42 12.02 -5.77
CA ILE A 117 -5.81 11.68 -6.01
C ILE A 117 -5.91 10.37 -6.80
N GLY A 118 -5.13 10.19 -7.87
CA GLY A 118 -5.12 8.95 -8.65
C GLY A 118 -4.72 7.72 -7.82
N LEU A 119 -3.66 7.83 -7.01
CA LEU A 119 -3.17 6.76 -6.13
C LEU A 119 -4.10 6.42 -4.96
N THR A 120 -5.04 7.29 -4.63
CA THR A 120 -6.02 7.04 -3.56
C THR A 120 -7.38 6.61 -4.10
N THR A 121 -7.78 7.08 -5.29
CA THR A 121 -9.09 6.81 -5.90
C THR A 121 -9.17 5.54 -6.75
N TRP A 122 -8.03 5.00 -7.23
CA TRP A 122 -8.03 3.83 -8.12
C TRP A 122 -8.72 2.59 -7.52
N THR A 123 -8.77 2.49 -6.18
CA THR A 123 -9.38 1.37 -5.45
C THR A 123 -10.85 1.16 -5.79
N GLY A 124 -11.61 2.25 -6.02
CA GLY A 124 -13.02 2.19 -6.41
C GLY A 124 -13.21 1.56 -7.78
N ILE A 125 -12.48 2.08 -8.77
CA ILE A 125 -12.52 1.61 -10.16
C ILE A 125 -12.04 0.16 -10.26
N ALA A 126 -10.99 -0.20 -9.50
CA ALA A 126 -10.47 -1.57 -9.46
C ALA A 126 -11.50 -2.56 -8.91
N ARG A 127 -12.17 -2.24 -7.79
CA ARG A 127 -13.23 -3.09 -7.22
C ARG A 127 -14.41 -3.24 -8.17
N PHE A 128 -14.83 -2.15 -8.80
CA PHE A 128 -15.91 -2.16 -9.77
C PHE A 128 -15.58 -3.05 -10.99
N THR A 129 -14.40 -2.84 -11.57
CA THR A 129 -13.91 -3.65 -12.70
C THR A 129 -13.86 -5.14 -12.33
N ARG A 130 -13.35 -5.47 -11.13
CA ARG A 130 -13.33 -6.85 -10.62
C ARG A 130 -14.73 -7.44 -10.53
N ALA A 131 -15.69 -6.71 -9.97
CA ALA A 131 -17.07 -7.16 -9.86
C ALA A 131 -17.68 -7.42 -11.25
N GLU A 132 -17.40 -6.55 -12.21
CA GLU A 132 -17.88 -6.70 -13.58
C GLU A 132 -17.26 -7.91 -14.29
N PHE A 133 -15.96 -8.14 -14.11
CA PHE A 133 -15.30 -9.35 -14.64
C PHE A 133 -15.87 -10.63 -14.01
N LEU A 134 -16.14 -10.64 -12.70
CA LEU A 134 -16.78 -11.78 -12.04
C LEU A 134 -18.19 -12.04 -12.56
N ARG A 135 -18.95 -10.97 -12.84
CA ARG A 135 -20.29 -11.05 -13.45
C ARG A 135 -20.21 -11.63 -14.86
N ILE A 136 -19.35 -11.07 -15.71
CA ILE A 136 -19.19 -11.48 -17.11
C ILE A 136 -18.73 -12.92 -17.22
N ARG A 137 -17.82 -13.36 -16.33
CA ARG A 137 -17.33 -14.74 -16.30
C ARG A 137 -18.46 -15.78 -16.19
N ASN A 138 -19.58 -15.42 -15.56
CA ASN A 138 -20.73 -16.31 -15.37
C ASN A 138 -21.78 -16.21 -16.49
N LEU A 139 -21.49 -15.51 -17.59
CA LEU A 139 -22.40 -15.38 -18.73
C LEU A 139 -22.24 -16.55 -19.71
N GLU A 140 -23.35 -16.99 -20.31
CA GLU A 140 -23.41 -18.17 -21.18
C GLU A 140 -22.43 -18.11 -22.37
N PHE A 141 -22.18 -16.94 -22.94
CA PHE A 141 -21.24 -16.80 -24.06
C PHE A 141 -19.78 -17.03 -23.65
N ILE A 142 -19.43 -16.78 -22.38
CA ILE A 142 -18.09 -17.09 -21.85
C ILE A 142 -17.97 -18.60 -21.63
N GLU A 143 -19.01 -19.22 -21.07
CA GLU A 143 -19.06 -20.67 -20.87
C GLU A 143 -18.99 -21.42 -22.21
N ALA A 144 -19.76 -20.99 -23.21
CA ALA A 144 -19.72 -21.54 -24.56
C ALA A 144 -18.33 -21.38 -25.20
N ALA A 145 -17.69 -20.21 -25.06
CA ALA A 145 -16.33 -19.98 -25.56
C ALA A 145 -15.31 -20.92 -24.90
N SER A 146 -15.48 -21.22 -23.61
CA SER A 146 -14.64 -22.19 -22.89
C SER A 146 -14.91 -23.62 -23.35
N ALA A 147 -16.17 -24.01 -23.55
CA ALA A 147 -16.57 -25.33 -24.04
C ALA A 147 -16.06 -25.61 -25.47
N LEU A 148 -15.93 -24.57 -26.31
CA LEU A 148 -15.30 -24.64 -27.63
C LEU A 148 -13.77 -24.76 -27.59
N GLY A 149 -13.16 -24.78 -26.40
CA GLY A 149 -11.72 -24.96 -26.22
C GLY A 149 -10.88 -23.71 -26.50
N TYR A 150 -11.46 -22.51 -26.48
CA TYR A 150 -10.68 -21.29 -26.62
C TYR A 150 -9.77 -21.06 -25.42
N LYS A 151 -8.54 -20.60 -25.69
CA LYS A 151 -7.56 -20.22 -24.65
C LYS A 151 -8.13 -19.11 -23.77
N GLU A 152 -7.91 -19.20 -22.47
CA GLU A 152 -8.40 -18.24 -21.46
C GLU A 152 -8.06 -16.78 -21.82
N LEU A 153 -6.82 -16.50 -22.24
CA LEU A 153 -6.41 -15.15 -22.65
C LEU A 153 -7.22 -14.62 -23.84
N ARG A 154 -7.60 -15.49 -24.79
CA ARG A 154 -8.46 -15.10 -25.92
C ARG A 154 -9.86 -14.77 -25.41
N ILE A 155 -10.41 -15.56 -24.49
CA ILE A 155 -11.70 -15.31 -23.86
C ILE A 155 -11.69 -13.95 -23.15
N ILE A 156 -10.66 -13.69 -22.36
CA ILE A 156 -10.49 -12.42 -21.64
C ILE A 156 -10.43 -11.24 -22.59
N VAL A 157 -9.50 -11.23 -23.56
CA VAL A 157 -9.24 -10.04 -24.38
C VAL A 157 -10.31 -9.80 -25.45
N LYS A 158 -10.86 -10.86 -26.05
CA LYS A 158 -11.84 -10.72 -27.16
C LYS A 158 -13.28 -10.70 -26.70
N HIS A 159 -13.60 -11.28 -25.54
CA HIS A 159 -14.98 -11.42 -25.08
C HIS A 159 -15.20 -10.69 -23.76
N ALA A 160 -14.44 -10.99 -22.71
CA ALA A 160 -14.72 -10.42 -21.39
C ALA A 160 -14.41 -8.91 -21.29
N LEU A 161 -13.20 -8.50 -21.68
CA LEU A 161 -12.71 -7.12 -21.55
C LEU A 161 -13.58 -6.11 -22.34
N PRO A 162 -13.91 -6.33 -23.63
CA PRO A 162 -14.75 -5.38 -24.38
C PRO A 162 -16.13 -5.20 -23.76
N ASN A 163 -16.71 -6.27 -23.20
CA ASN A 163 -18.02 -6.21 -22.52
C ASN A 163 -17.92 -5.52 -21.15
N ALA A 164 -16.80 -5.70 -20.44
CA ALA A 164 -16.57 -5.05 -19.14
C ALA A 164 -16.33 -3.54 -19.29
N LEU A 165 -15.73 -3.10 -20.40
CA LEU A 165 -15.40 -1.69 -20.61
C LEU A 165 -16.62 -0.78 -20.62
N SER A 166 -17.76 -1.23 -21.13
CA SER A 166 -18.97 -0.40 -21.23
C SER A 166 -19.43 0.16 -19.88
N PRO A 167 -19.70 -0.66 -18.85
CA PRO A 167 -20.02 -0.13 -17.52
C PRO A 167 -18.81 0.50 -16.80
N VAL A 168 -17.57 0.04 -17.06
CA VAL A 168 -16.37 0.59 -16.43
C VAL A 168 -16.12 2.04 -16.87
N LEU A 169 -16.38 2.39 -18.13
CA LEU A 169 -16.24 3.76 -18.63
C LEU A 169 -17.19 4.73 -17.93
N ILE A 170 -18.40 4.28 -17.59
CA ILE A 170 -19.35 5.06 -16.79
C ILE A 170 -18.79 5.31 -15.39
N ALA A 171 -18.25 4.28 -14.74
CA ALA A 171 -17.62 4.43 -13.43
C ALA A 171 -16.40 5.37 -13.46
N ILE A 172 -15.61 5.34 -14.54
CA ILE A 172 -14.49 6.27 -14.74
C ILE A 172 -14.99 7.72 -14.83
N ALA A 173 -16.10 7.99 -15.53
CA ALA A 173 -16.67 9.33 -15.60
C ALA A 173 -17.06 9.88 -14.21
N PHE A 174 -17.71 9.06 -13.38
CA PHE A 174 -17.98 9.42 -11.98
C PHE A 174 -16.71 9.60 -11.16
N GLY A 175 -15.68 8.79 -11.41
CA GLY A 175 -14.35 8.93 -10.81
C GLY A 175 -13.70 10.27 -11.13
N ILE A 176 -13.80 10.73 -12.38
CA ILE A 176 -13.30 12.05 -12.80
C ILE A 176 -14.05 13.17 -12.08
N ALA A 177 -15.38 13.11 -12.02
CA ALA A 177 -16.18 14.09 -11.30
C ALA A 177 -15.81 14.15 -9.80
N SER A 178 -15.61 12.98 -9.18
CA SER A 178 -15.16 12.88 -7.79
C SER A 178 -13.75 13.45 -7.59
N ALA A 179 -12.82 13.20 -8.51
CA ALA A 179 -11.47 13.75 -8.47
C ALA A 179 -11.46 15.28 -8.55
N ILE A 180 -12.30 15.88 -9.41
CA ILE A 180 -12.47 17.33 -9.50
C ILE A 180 -13.00 17.89 -8.17
N LEU A 181 -14.00 17.25 -7.57
CA LEU A 181 -14.55 17.70 -6.28
C LEU A 181 -13.52 17.65 -5.15
N ILE A 182 -12.70 16.59 -5.12
CA ILE A 182 -11.62 16.45 -4.13
C ILE A 182 -10.57 17.52 -4.34
N GLU A 183 -10.13 17.75 -5.57
CA GLU A 183 -9.18 18.82 -5.91
C GLU A 183 -9.72 20.18 -5.47
N SER A 184 -10.98 20.48 -5.79
CA SER A 184 -11.63 21.72 -5.37
C SER A 184 -11.68 21.88 -3.85
N THR A 185 -11.96 20.79 -3.13
CA THR A 185 -11.98 20.78 -1.65
C THR A 185 -10.60 21.06 -1.06
N LEU A 186 -9.55 20.46 -1.62
CA LEU A 186 -8.16 20.67 -1.16
C LEU A 186 -7.72 22.11 -1.42
N SER A 187 -8.00 22.63 -2.62
CA SER A 187 -7.71 24.01 -3.01
C SER A 187 -8.43 25.01 -2.11
N PHE A 188 -9.71 24.76 -1.79
CA PHE A 188 -10.49 25.60 -0.87
C PHE A 188 -9.90 25.65 0.56
N ILE A 189 -9.33 24.55 1.06
CA ILE A 189 -8.70 24.49 2.39
C ILE A 189 -7.23 24.97 2.35
N GLY A 190 -6.72 25.36 1.18
CA GLY A 190 -5.35 25.85 1.00
C GLY A 190 -4.30 24.74 0.95
N VAL A 191 -4.69 23.52 0.60
CA VAL A 191 -3.82 22.34 0.52
C VAL A 191 -3.46 22.05 -0.94
N GLY A 192 -2.16 21.93 -1.23
CA GLY A 192 -1.68 21.19 -2.39
C GLY A 192 -1.32 22.00 -3.65
N VAL A 193 -1.67 23.28 -3.76
CA VAL A 193 -1.31 24.10 -4.92
C VAL A 193 -1.03 25.56 -4.53
N PRO A 194 0.04 26.21 -5.04
CA PRO A 194 0.27 27.64 -4.83
C PRO A 194 -0.89 28.50 -5.33
N ALA A 195 -1.21 29.59 -4.61
CA ALA A 195 -2.35 30.47 -4.91
C ALA A 195 -2.35 31.10 -6.32
N GLU A 196 -1.18 31.15 -6.96
CA GLU A 196 -1.00 31.67 -8.32
C GLU A 196 -1.48 30.69 -9.42
N THR A 197 -1.62 29.40 -9.10
CA THR A 197 -2.02 28.39 -10.09
C THR A 197 -3.54 28.37 -10.21
N ILE A 198 -4.05 28.56 -11.43
CA ILE A 198 -5.48 28.47 -11.72
C ILE A 198 -5.91 27.00 -11.68
N THR A 199 -6.70 26.65 -10.68
CA THR A 199 -7.37 25.35 -10.48
C THR A 199 -8.89 25.51 -10.46
N TRP A 200 -9.63 24.43 -10.66
CA TRP A 200 -11.09 24.45 -10.58
C TRP A 200 -11.57 24.92 -9.20
N GLY A 201 -10.92 24.47 -8.12
CA GLY A 201 -11.16 24.97 -6.77
C GLY A 201 -10.86 26.46 -6.58
N SER A 202 -9.75 26.95 -7.13
CA SER A 202 -9.39 28.37 -6.99
C SER A 202 -10.36 29.31 -7.73
N MET A 203 -11.02 28.84 -8.79
CA MET A 203 -12.07 29.60 -9.47
C MET A 203 -13.33 29.68 -8.60
N LEU A 204 -13.75 28.55 -8.01
CA LEU A 204 -14.90 28.48 -7.10
C LEU A 204 -14.70 29.29 -5.81
N SER A 205 -13.47 29.36 -5.29
CA SER A 205 -13.20 30.14 -4.08
C SER A 205 -13.23 31.66 -4.31
N LYS A 206 -13.10 32.13 -5.56
CA LYS A 206 -13.06 33.56 -5.92
C LYS A 206 -14.43 34.12 -6.33
N SER A 207 -15.43 33.26 -6.52
CA SER A 207 -16.83 33.61 -6.79
C SER A 207 -17.62 33.73 -5.49
#